data_AF-A0AAJ1YI72-F1
#
_entry.id   AF-A0AAJ1YI72-F1
#
_cell.length_a   1.000
_cell.length_b   1.000
_cell.length_c   1.000
_cell.angle_alpha   90.00
_cell.angle_beta   90.00
_cell.angle_gamma   90.00
#
_symmetry.space_group_name_H-M   'P 1'
#
loop_
_entity.id
_entity.type
_entity.pdbx_description
1 polymer ?
#
loop_
_entity_poly.entity_id
_entity_poly.type
_entity_poly.pdbx_seq_one_letter_code
_entity_poly.pdbx_strand_id
1 'polypeptide(L)'
;MLQVGSTTKPERLIRELARRAPLHEEELMTIAEYLEQKGREEGLKQGKREAFMEIARFMLVNGFESAMVIQLTGLSEEELAQIRH
;
A
#
# COMPACT_ATOMS: atom_id res chain seq x y z
N MET A 1 -4.47 28.58 8.47
CA MET A 1 -5.12 27.43 7.82
C MET A 1 -4.03 26.43 7.46
N LEU A 2 -4.18 25.15 7.81
CA LEU A 2 -3.26 24.10 7.36
C LEU A 2 -3.58 23.79 5.89
N GLN A 3 -2.60 23.93 5.00
CA GLN A 3 -2.70 23.50 3.60
C GLN A 3 -2.23 22.05 3.51
N VAL A 4 -3.10 21.18 3.01
CA VAL A 4 -2.73 19.82 2.60
C VAL A 4 -2.33 19.89 1.13
N GLY A 5 -1.16 19.33 0.80
CA GLY A 5 -0.65 19.30 -0.57
C GLY A 5 0.19 18.05 -0.81
N SER A 6 0.34 17.67 -2.07
CA SER A 6 1.22 16.58 -2.50
C SER A 6 2.53 17.13 -3.08
N THR A 7 3.62 16.37 -2.92
CA THR A 7 4.92 16.70 -3.53
C THR A 7 5.41 15.51 -4.34
N THR A 8 5.94 15.76 -5.53
CA THR A 8 6.66 14.76 -6.33
C THR A 8 8.12 14.61 -5.89
N LYS A 9 8.57 15.40 -4.91
CA LYS A 9 9.94 15.41 -4.38
C LYS A 9 9.95 15.28 -2.85
N PRO A 10 9.52 14.14 -2.29
CA PRO A 10 9.43 13.93 -0.83
C PRO A 10 10.78 14.09 -0.11
N GLU A 11 11.89 13.77 -0.76
CA GLU A 11 13.24 13.88 -0.19
C GLU A 11 13.65 15.34 0.04
N ARG A 12 13.13 16.27 -0.76
CA ARG A 12 13.36 17.71 -0.53
C ARG A 12 12.57 18.19 0.69
N LEU A 13 11.35 17.70 0.85
CA LEU A 13 10.50 18.02 2.00
C LEU A 13 11.11 17.50 3.29
N ILE A 14 11.52 16.23 3.33
CA ILE A 14 12.17 15.61 4.50
C ILE A 14 13.42 16.39 4.91
N ARG A 15 14.26 16.77 3.93
CA ARG A 15 15.46 17.58 4.20
C ARG A 15 15.14 18.97 4.76
N GLU A 16 14.12 19.65 4.24
CA GLU A 16 13.68 20.94 4.78
C GLU A 16 13.11 20.82 6.19
N LEU A 17 12.36 19.74 6.49
CA LEU A 17 11.85 19.44 7.83
C LEU A 17 13.01 19.26 8.82
N ALA A 18 13.97 18.40 8.48
CA ALA A 18 15.16 18.17 9.31
C ALA A 18 15.97 19.47 9.54
N ARG A 19 16.09 20.34 8.52
CA ARG A 19 16.83 21.61 8.65
C ARG A 19 16.12 22.63 9.55
N ARG A 20 14.79 22.67 9.53
CA ARG A 20 13.99 23.71 10.19
C ARG A 20 13.59 23.37 11.62
N ALA A 21 13.67 22.10 12.00
CA ALA A 21 13.27 21.65 13.31
C ALA A 21 14.38 20.87 14.05
N PRO A 22 15.60 21.44 14.19
CA PRO A 22 16.69 20.77 14.90
C PRO A 22 16.39 20.58 16.40
N LEU A 23 15.47 21.36 16.97
CA LEU A 23 15.03 21.21 18.37
C LEU A 23 13.96 20.13 18.55
N HIS A 24 13.39 19.60 17.46
CA HIS A 24 12.32 18.59 17.50
C HIS A 24 12.78 17.26 16.87
N GLU A 25 14.04 16.90 17.11
CA GLU A 25 14.65 15.69 16.55
C GLU A 25 13.90 14.43 16.99
N GLU A 26 13.52 14.34 18.28
CA GLU A 26 12.81 13.19 18.84
C GLU A 26 11.40 13.03 18.24
N GLU A 27 10.64 14.13 18.09
CA GLU A 27 9.32 14.07 17.46
C GLU A 27 9.42 13.74 15.98
N LEU A 28 10.44 14.26 15.27
CA LEU A 28 10.69 13.90 13.87
C LEU A 28 11.10 12.43 13.71
N MET A 29 11.89 11.89 14.63
CA MET A 29 12.26 10.47 14.64
C MET A 29 11.04 9.60 14.86
N THR A 30 10.17 9.96 15.82
CA THR A 30 8.90 9.27 16.08
C THR A 30 8.00 9.27 14.84
N ILE A 31 7.92 10.41 14.13
CA ILE A 31 7.17 10.50 12.86
C ILE A 31 7.80 9.61 11.79
N ALA A 32 9.13 9.58 11.69
CA ALA A 32 9.83 8.74 10.73
C ALA A 32 9.56 7.24 10.98
N GLU A 33 9.64 6.79 12.23
CA GLU A 33 9.32 5.42 12.64
C GLU A 33 7.86 5.06 12.32
N TYR A 34 6.92 5.95 12.64
CA TYR A 34 5.51 5.75 12.31
C TYR A 34 5.29 5.61 10.79
N LEU A 35 5.91 6.49 9.99
CA LEU A 35 5.79 6.44 8.54
C LEU A 35 6.43 5.17 7.96
N GLU A 36 7.56 4.73 8.49
CA GLU A 36 8.20 3.48 8.09
C GLU A 36 7.31 2.28 8.40
N GLN A 37 6.78 2.18 9.62
CA GLN A 37 5.88 1.09 10.01
C GLN A 37 4.64 1.07 9.10
N LYS A 38 4.00 2.23 8.92
CA LYS A 38 2.82 2.35 8.06
C LYS A 38 3.13 1.94 6.62
N GLY A 39 4.25 2.40 6.07
CA GLY A 39 4.68 2.04 4.72
C GLY A 39 4.93 0.53 4.56
N ARG A 40 5.54 -0.12 5.56
CA ARG A 40 5.73 -1.58 5.56
C ARG A 40 4.40 -2.33 5.62
N GLU A 41 3.46 -1.90 6.46
CA GLU A 41 2.14 -2.50 6.56
C GLU A 41 1.32 -2.34 5.27
N GLU A 42 1.33 -1.15 4.67
CA GLU A 42 0.68 -0.88 3.39
C GLU A 42 1.32 -1.71 2.26
N GLY A 43 2.66 -1.75 2.20
CA GLY A 43 3.39 -2.55 1.23
C GLY A 43 3.11 -4.05 1.36
N LEU A 44 3.03 -4.59 2.57
CA LEU A 44 2.69 -6.00 2.80
C LEU A 44 1.26 -6.30 2.36
N LYS A 45 0.30 -5.43 2.69
CA LYS A 45 -1.10 -5.57 2.26
C LYS A 45 -1.21 -5.53 0.74
N GLN A 46 -0.53 -4.59 0.10
CA GLN A 46 -0.49 -4.47 -1.35
C GLN A 46 0.15 -5.70 -1.99
N GLY A 47 1.32 -6.13 -1.54
CA GLY A 47 2.01 -7.31 -2.08
C GLY A 47 1.20 -8.60 -1.90
N LYS A 48 0.58 -8.81 -0.74
CA LYS A 48 -0.34 -9.95 -0.53
C LYS A 48 -1.53 -9.90 -1.49
N ARG A 49 -2.08 -8.71 -1.72
CA ARG A 49 -3.20 -8.52 -2.63
C ARG A 49 -2.79 -8.80 -4.07
N GLU A 50 -1.66 -8.27 -4.53
CA GLU A 50 -1.12 -8.51 -5.88
C GLU A 50 -0.87 -10.00 -6.12
N ALA A 51 -0.28 -10.70 -5.15
CA ALA A 51 -0.05 -12.14 -5.23
C ALA A 51 -1.37 -12.94 -5.37
N PHE A 52 -2.40 -12.59 -4.59
CA PHE A 52 -3.70 -13.25 -4.71
C PHE A 52 -4.42 -12.93 -6.02
N MET A 53 -4.25 -11.73 -6.57
CA MET A 53 -4.77 -11.40 -7.91
C MET A 53 -4.10 -12.24 -9.00
N GLU A 54 -2.80 -12.49 -8.91
CA GLU A 54 -2.07 -13.36 -9.84
C GLU A 54 -2.52 -14.83 -9.72
N ILE A 55 -2.63 -15.34 -8.51
CA ILE A 55 -3.15 -16.69 -8.24
C ILE A 55 -4.59 -16.84 -8.74
N ALA A 56 -5.45 -15.85 -8.48
CA ALA A 56 -6.84 -15.84 -8.94
C ALA A 56 -6.93 -15.88 -10.46
N ARG A 57 -6.11 -15.11 -11.18
CA ARG A 57 -6.02 -15.18 -12.65
C ARG A 57 -5.67 -16.58 -13.11
N PHE A 58 -4.64 -17.16 -12.52
CA PHE A 58 -4.22 -18.52 -12.86
C PHE A 58 -5.35 -19.54 -12.62
N MET A 59 -6.02 -19.48 -11.47
CA MET A 59 -7.15 -20.36 -11.14
C MET A 59 -8.29 -20.22 -12.18
N LEU A 60 -8.67 -19.00 -12.53
CA LEU A 60 -9.74 -18.76 -13.50
C LEU A 60 -9.40 -19.30 -14.90
N VAL A 61 -8.16 -19.08 -15.37
CA VAL A 61 -7.67 -19.62 -16.65
C VAL A 61 -7.68 -21.16 -16.65
N ASN A 62 -7.46 -21.78 -15.49
CA ASN A 62 -7.53 -23.24 -15.32
C ASN A 62 -8.96 -23.75 -15.01
N GLY A 63 -9.98 -22.91 -15.16
CA GLY A 63 -11.39 -23.32 -15.08
C GLY A 63 -11.98 -23.41 -13.67
N PHE A 64 -11.32 -22.84 -12.66
CA PHE A 64 -11.88 -22.79 -11.31
C PHE A 64 -13.08 -21.84 -11.25
N GLU A 65 -14.12 -22.22 -10.51
CA GLU A 65 -15.31 -21.39 -10.31
C GLU A 65 -14.99 -20.12 -9.52
N SER A 66 -15.56 -18.99 -9.94
CA SER A 66 -15.33 -17.68 -9.30
C SER A 66 -15.64 -17.68 -7.79
N ALA A 67 -16.67 -18.41 -7.36
CA ALA A 67 -17.02 -18.52 -5.94
C ALA A 67 -15.90 -19.19 -5.11
N MET A 68 -15.30 -20.25 -5.64
CA MET A 68 -14.16 -20.93 -5.00
C MET A 68 -12.92 -20.03 -4.98
N VAL A 69 -12.65 -19.31 -6.07
CA VAL A 69 -11.52 -18.37 -6.14
C VAL A 69 -11.68 -17.26 -5.10
N ILE A 70 -12.86 -16.67 -4.97
CA ILE A 70 -13.17 -15.65 -3.95
C ILE A 70 -12.94 -16.20 -2.54
N GLN A 71 -13.43 -17.40 -2.25
CA GLN A 71 -13.28 -18.03 -0.93
C GLN A 71 -11.81 -18.28 -0.58
N LEU A 72 -10.98 -18.73 -1.52
CA LEU A 72 -9.58 -19.10 -1.28
C LEU A 72 -8.64 -17.89 -1.24
N THR A 73 -8.92 -16.86 -2.04
CA THR A 73 -8.06 -15.68 -2.19
C THR A 73 -8.51 -14.50 -1.32
N GLY A 74 -9.76 -14.50 -0.86
CA GLY A 74 -10.35 -13.38 -0.11
C GLY A 74 -10.55 -12.11 -0.96
N LEU A 75 -10.49 -12.24 -2.29
CA LEU A 75 -10.77 -11.15 -3.22
C LEU A 75 -12.28 -10.89 -3.31
N SER A 76 -12.67 -9.64 -3.54
CA SER A 76 -14.06 -9.30 -3.82
C SER A 76 -14.46 -9.66 -5.25
N GLU A 77 -15.77 -9.67 -5.54
CA GLU A 77 -16.26 -9.87 -6.91
C GLU A 77 -15.78 -8.76 -7.85
N GLU A 78 -15.71 -7.51 -7.39
CA GLU A 78 -15.21 -6.39 -8.19
C GLU A 78 -13.73 -6.55 -8.54
N GLU A 79 -12.94 -7.06 -7.61
CA GLU A 79 -11.51 -7.34 -7.82
C GLU A 79 -11.33 -8.47 -8.81
N LEU A 80 -12.16 -9.51 -8.68
CA LEU A 80 -12.17 -10.62 -9.63
C LEU A 80 -12.61 -10.16 -11.02
N ALA A 81 -13.54 -9.22 -11.13
CA ALA A 81 -13.99 -8.67 -12.41
C ALA A 81 -12.88 -7.93 -13.17
N GLN A 82 -11.96 -7.26 -12.46
CA GLN A 82 -10.80 -6.57 -13.07
C GLN A 82 -9.81 -7.52 -13.73
N ILE A 83 -9.87 -8.82 -13.44
CA ILE A 83 -8.91 -9.82 -13.90
C ILE A 83 -9.52 -10.90 -14.80
N ARG A 84 -10.82 -10.81 -15.12
CA ARG A 84 -11.56 -11.75 -15.97
C ARG A 84 -11.47 -11.44 -17.48
N HIS A 85 -10.48 -10.67 -17.93
CA HIS A 85 -10.29 -10.34 -19.34
C HIS A 85 -9.64 -11.47 -20.13
#